data_AF-A0A8S3TBZ8-F1
#
_entry.id   AF-A0A8S3TBZ8-F1
#
_cell.length_a   1.000
_cell.length_b   1.000
_cell.length_c   1.000
_cell.angle_alpha   90.00
_cell.angle_beta   90.00
_cell.angle_gamma   90.00
#
_symmetry.space_group_name_H-M   'P 1'
#
loop_
_entity.id
_entity.type
_entity.pdbx_description
1 polymer ?
#
loop_
_entity_poly.entity_id
_entity_poly.type
_entity_poly.pdbx_seq_one_letter_code
_entity_poly.pdbx_strand_id
1 'polypeptide(L)'
;MLSLAGCILSVILGCSYAQVFGTGKCPTVTVKSGFDINQYLGDWYEIYKFKAGFENDQVCNKANYKLKDNGHIDIFNSGFGPDGKTTSAEGDAYIPDKSDAARLKLRFASAAPYGDYWVLDTDYESYTLIFSCTDLLFGATHFEFAWILAREKTISDDIKNKLFKQMADFKINTGNFMKSNQTSKYCTN
;
A
#
# COMPACT_ATOMS: atom_id res chain seq x y z
N MET A 1 43.20 15.89 -27.80
CA MET A 1 42.75 14.86 -26.83
C MET A 1 42.51 15.56 -25.50
N LEU A 2 41.32 16.14 -25.31
CA LEU A 2 40.95 16.73 -24.02
C LEU A 2 40.49 15.59 -23.09
N SER A 3 41.25 15.38 -22.03
CA SER A 3 40.88 14.53 -20.89
C SER A 3 39.73 15.22 -20.15
N LEU A 4 38.51 14.72 -20.29
CA LEU A 4 37.41 15.09 -19.38
C LEU A 4 37.64 14.35 -18.05
N ALA A 5 38.20 15.10 -17.11
CA ALA A 5 38.27 14.75 -15.71
C ALA A 5 36.85 14.50 -15.16
N GLY A 6 36.77 13.46 -14.33
CA GLY A 6 35.54 12.89 -13.82
C GLY A 6 34.62 13.86 -13.09
N CYS A 7 33.36 13.84 -13.51
CA CYS A 7 32.22 14.28 -12.73
C CYS A 7 31.12 13.22 -12.85
N ILE A 8 31.47 11.97 -12.51
CA ILE A 8 30.51 10.86 -12.35
C ILE A 8 30.75 10.27 -10.97
N LEU A 9 30.51 11.03 -9.91
CA LEU A 9 30.56 10.50 -8.55
C LEU A 9 29.79 11.36 -7.55
N SER A 10 28.51 11.67 -7.77
CA SER A 10 27.65 12.28 -6.73
C SER A 10 26.13 12.15 -6.96
N VAL A 11 25.62 11.01 -7.46
CA VAL A 11 24.15 10.78 -7.54
C VAL A 11 23.73 9.47 -6.86
N ILE A 12 24.45 9.00 -5.83
CA ILE A 12 24.11 7.73 -5.16
C ILE A 12 23.90 7.85 -3.64
N LEU A 13 24.17 8.99 -3.01
CA LEU A 13 23.97 9.16 -1.56
C LEU A 13 22.72 9.97 -1.22
N GLY A 14 21.61 9.54 -1.80
CA GLY A 14 20.29 10.08 -1.55
C GLY A 14 19.19 9.12 -1.96
N CYS A 15 19.42 7.79 -1.88
CA CYS A 15 18.30 6.86 -1.80
C CYS A 15 17.59 7.14 -0.49
N SER A 16 16.67 8.10 -0.51
CA SER A 16 15.64 8.19 0.51
C SER A 16 15.03 6.79 0.61
N TYR A 17 15.12 6.19 1.79
CA TYR A 17 14.51 4.92 2.18
C TYR A 17 12.98 5.07 2.15
N ALA A 18 12.41 5.34 0.97
CA ALA A 18 11.02 5.69 0.76
C ALA A 18 10.17 4.44 0.47
N GLN A 19 10.80 3.29 0.22
CA GLN A 19 10.13 2.04 -0.14
C GLN A 19 10.92 0.86 0.45
N VAL A 20 10.23 -0.24 0.67
CA VAL A 20 10.85 -1.50 1.06
C VAL A 20 11.36 -2.20 -0.19
N PHE A 21 12.65 -2.55 -0.20
CA PHE A 21 13.28 -3.27 -1.31
C PHE A 21 13.59 -4.71 -0.93
N GLY A 22 13.39 -5.62 -1.87
CA GLY A 22 13.80 -7.02 -1.78
C GLY A 22 14.72 -7.41 -2.94
N THR A 23 15.41 -8.54 -2.77
CA THR A 23 16.24 -9.15 -3.81
C THR A 23 15.44 -10.20 -4.58
N GLY A 24 15.79 -10.40 -5.85
CA GLY A 24 15.07 -11.30 -6.75
C GLY A 24 13.70 -10.77 -7.16
N LYS A 25 12.88 -11.67 -7.73
CA LYS A 25 11.52 -11.37 -8.17
C LYS A 25 10.57 -11.19 -7.00
N CYS A 26 9.46 -10.52 -7.27
CA CYS A 26 8.33 -10.43 -6.37
C CYS A 26 7.90 -11.82 -5.86
N PRO A 27 7.58 -11.93 -4.56
CA PRO A 27 7.11 -13.19 -3.99
C PRO A 27 5.79 -13.62 -4.61
N THR A 28 5.59 -14.93 -4.72
CA THR A 28 4.31 -15.49 -5.16
C THR A 28 3.32 -15.47 -4.00
N VAL A 29 2.18 -14.81 -4.21
CA VAL A 29 1.12 -14.67 -3.21
C VAL A 29 -0.21 -15.16 -3.76
N THR A 30 -1.06 -15.67 -2.86
CA THR A 30 -2.47 -15.94 -3.15
C THR A 30 -3.33 -14.78 -2.70
N VAL A 31 -4.32 -14.43 -3.51
CA VAL A 31 -5.26 -13.34 -3.23
C VAL A 31 -6.60 -13.87 -2.69
N LYS A 32 -7.44 -12.99 -2.15
CA LYS A 32 -8.76 -13.33 -1.62
C LYS A 32 -9.62 -13.98 -2.71
N SER A 33 -9.95 -15.25 -2.52
CA SER A 33 -10.89 -15.95 -3.40
C SER A 33 -12.31 -15.38 -3.25
N GLY A 34 -13.03 -15.29 -4.37
CA GLY A 34 -14.40 -14.79 -4.40
C GLY A 34 -14.53 -13.33 -3.99
N PHE A 35 -13.50 -12.51 -4.26
CA PHE A 35 -13.50 -11.11 -3.86
C PHE A 35 -14.66 -10.31 -4.48
N ASP A 36 -15.51 -9.75 -3.63
CA ASP A 36 -16.60 -8.86 -4.01
C ASP A 36 -16.24 -7.41 -3.69
N ILE A 37 -16.03 -6.62 -4.75
CA ILE A 37 -15.70 -5.20 -4.62
C ILE A 37 -16.79 -4.40 -3.91
N ASN A 38 -18.06 -4.78 -4.02
CA ASN A 38 -19.17 -4.01 -3.44
C ASN A 38 -19.15 -4.05 -1.91
N GLN A 39 -18.77 -5.18 -1.33
CA GLN A 39 -18.60 -5.34 0.12
C GLN A 39 -17.33 -4.64 0.63
N TYR A 40 -16.37 -4.37 -0.26
CA TYR A 40 -15.10 -3.74 0.06
C TYR A 40 -15.16 -2.20 0.11
N LEU A 41 -16.20 -1.59 -0.48
CA LEU A 41 -16.35 -0.13 -0.57
C LEU A 41 -16.43 0.54 0.82
N GLY A 42 -16.30 1.86 0.83
CA GLY A 42 -16.37 2.70 2.03
C GLY A 42 -15.02 2.91 2.70
N ASP A 43 -15.07 3.23 3.99
CA ASP A 43 -13.92 3.67 4.77
C ASP A 43 -13.09 2.52 5.33
N TRP A 44 -11.77 2.71 5.31
CA TRP A 44 -10.77 1.82 5.89
C TRP A 44 -9.67 2.64 6.56
N TYR A 45 -9.44 2.42 7.85
CA TYR A 45 -8.35 3.02 8.62
C TYR A 45 -7.06 2.24 8.45
N GLU A 46 -5.95 2.91 8.21
CA GLU A 46 -4.64 2.28 8.12
C GLU A 46 -4.11 1.90 9.51
N ILE A 47 -3.88 0.61 9.76
CA ILE A 47 -3.44 0.10 11.07
C ILE A 47 -1.95 -0.25 11.06
N TYR A 48 -1.51 -0.92 10.00
CA TYR A 48 -0.11 -1.18 9.74
C TYR A 48 0.21 -0.93 8.28
N LYS A 49 1.44 -0.52 8.00
CA LYS A 49 1.94 -0.37 6.63
C LYS A 49 3.41 -0.69 6.51
N PHE A 50 3.86 -0.99 5.31
CA PHE A 50 5.26 -0.86 4.96
C PHE A 50 5.64 0.60 4.78
N LYS A 51 6.92 0.91 4.94
CA LYS A 51 7.39 2.27 4.76
C LYS A 51 7.11 2.75 3.33
N ALA A 52 6.32 3.81 3.23
CA ALA A 52 5.94 4.45 1.98
C ALA A 52 6.23 5.96 2.08
N GLY A 53 7.19 6.45 1.29
CA GLY A 53 7.70 7.81 1.42
C GLY A 53 6.67 8.90 1.16
N PHE A 54 5.62 8.59 0.39
CA PHE A 54 4.50 9.48 0.13
C PHE A 54 3.54 9.63 1.32
N GLU A 55 3.69 8.82 2.37
CA GLU A 55 2.91 8.89 3.62
C GLU A 55 3.79 9.15 4.85
N ASN A 56 5.04 9.60 4.66
CA ASN A 56 5.95 9.86 5.76
C ASN A 56 5.36 10.89 6.74
N ASP A 57 5.49 10.58 8.04
CA ASP A 57 5.06 11.41 9.16
C ASP A 57 3.55 11.75 9.20
N GLN A 58 2.74 11.06 8.40
CA GLN A 58 1.29 11.19 8.45
C GLN A 58 0.68 10.39 9.59
N VAL A 59 -0.42 10.90 10.13
CA VAL A 59 -1.22 10.27 11.18
C VAL A 59 -2.69 10.23 10.78
N CYS A 60 -3.46 9.33 11.40
CA CYS A 60 -4.89 9.14 11.18
C CYS A 60 -5.24 8.81 9.72
N ASN A 61 -4.37 8.06 9.03
CA ASN A 61 -4.56 7.72 7.63
C ASN A 61 -5.81 6.86 7.43
N LYS A 62 -6.64 7.25 6.46
CA LYS A 62 -7.87 6.57 6.05
C LYS A 62 -7.97 6.56 4.52
N ALA A 63 -8.39 5.44 3.97
CA ALA A 63 -8.78 5.31 2.57
C ALA A 63 -10.30 5.18 2.46
N ASN A 64 -10.91 5.90 1.53
CA ASN A 64 -12.31 5.69 1.13
C ASN A 64 -12.34 5.15 -0.30
N TYR A 65 -13.11 4.09 -0.51
CA TYR A 65 -13.32 3.48 -1.83
C TYR A 65 -14.76 3.67 -2.28
N LYS A 66 -14.95 4.22 -3.49
CA LYS A 66 -16.27 4.43 -4.08
C LYS A 66 -16.32 3.91 -5.51
N LEU A 67 -17.36 3.13 -5.83
CA LEU A 67 -17.58 2.63 -7.18
C LEU A 67 -18.07 3.76 -8.11
N LYS A 68 -17.51 3.83 -9.31
CA LYS A 68 -17.92 4.71 -10.40
C LYS A 68 -18.88 4.01 -11.36
N ASP A 69 -19.66 4.80 -12.09
CA ASP A 69 -20.58 4.30 -13.12
C ASP A 69 -19.88 3.51 -14.24
N ASN A 70 -18.60 3.80 -14.50
CA ASN A 70 -17.79 3.09 -15.50
C ASN A 70 -17.12 1.81 -14.97
N GLY A 71 -17.40 1.42 -13.72
CA GLY A 71 -16.85 0.22 -13.08
C GLY A 71 -15.44 0.39 -12.48
N HIS A 72 -14.83 1.58 -12.59
CA HIS A 72 -13.63 1.92 -11.83
C HIS A 72 -13.99 2.28 -10.37
N ILE A 73 -12.97 2.43 -9.54
CA ILE A 73 -13.08 2.77 -8.13
C ILE A 73 -12.34 4.09 -7.89
N ASP A 74 -13.05 5.09 -7.38
CA ASP A 74 -12.44 6.28 -6.76
C ASP A 74 -11.79 5.88 -5.45
N ILE A 75 -10.55 6.31 -5.26
CA ILE A 75 -9.80 6.15 -4.01
C ILE A 75 -9.54 7.54 -3.45
N PHE A 76 -9.96 7.78 -2.22
CA PHE A 76 -9.62 9.00 -1.50
C PHE A 76 -8.85 8.67 -0.22
N ASN A 77 -7.55 8.92 -0.24
CA ASN A 77 -6.70 8.81 0.94
C ASN A 77 -6.67 10.16 1.66
N SER A 78 -6.79 10.13 2.98
CA SER A 78 -6.74 11.31 3.84
C SER A 78 -6.02 11.03 5.15
N GLY A 79 -5.48 12.08 5.76
CA GLY A 79 -4.79 12.03 7.04
C GLY A 79 -4.33 13.42 7.46
N PHE A 80 -3.37 13.48 8.37
CA PHE A 80 -2.77 14.73 8.85
C PHE A 80 -1.25 14.65 8.87
N GLY A 81 -0.58 15.72 8.45
CA GLY A 81 0.85 15.88 8.63
C GLY A 81 1.24 16.19 10.09
N PRO A 82 2.55 16.27 10.39
CA PRO A 82 3.04 16.52 11.75
C PRO A 82 2.61 17.90 12.30
N ASP A 83 2.33 18.86 11.42
CA ASP A 83 1.83 20.20 11.75
C ASP A 83 0.30 20.26 11.94
N GLY A 84 -0.39 19.12 11.81
CA GLY A 84 -1.84 19.02 11.91
C GLY A 84 -2.60 19.48 10.66
N LYS A 85 -1.91 19.83 9.57
CA LYS A 85 -2.58 20.12 8.30
C LYS A 85 -3.08 18.84 7.66
N THR A 86 -4.26 18.91 7.06
CA THR A 86 -4.82 17.81 6.28
C THR A 86 -3.93 17.47 5.10
N THR A 87 -3.70 16.18 4.90
CA THR A 87 -3.06 15.61 3.72
C THR A 87 -4.08 14.74 3.00
N SER A 88 -4.14 14.80 1.68
CA SER A 88 -5.03 13.94 0.89
C SER A 88 -4.44 13.57 -0.45
N ALA A 89 -4.89 12.44 -0.99
CA ALA A 89 -4.57 12.01 -2.35
C ALA A 89 -5.80 11.33 -2.97
N GLU A 90 -6.11 11.72 -4.21
CA GLU A 90 -7.16 11.11 -5.02
C GLU A 90 -6.53 10.12 -5.99
N GLY A 91 -7.18 8.97 -6.18
CA GLY A 91 -6.72 7.91 -7.02
C GLY A 91 -7.84 7.21 -7.75
N ASP A 92 -7.44 6.40 -8.73
CA ASP A 92 -8.31 5.59 -9.55
C ASP A 92 -7.80 4.15 -9.55
N ALA A 93 -8.73 3.21 -9.42
CA ALA A 93 -8.44 1.79 -9.57
C ALA A 93 -9.46 1.06 -10.44
N TYR A 94 -9.05 -0.09 -10.97
CA TYR A 94 -9.92 -0.98 -11.72
C TYR A 94 -9.54 -2.45 -11.52
N ILE A 95 -10.48 -3.32 -11.87
CA ILE A 95 -10.29 -4.78 -11.88
C ILE A 95 -9.98 -5.21 -13.32
N PRO A 96 -8.73 -5.59 -13.63
CA PRO A 96 -8.33 -6.00 -14.98
C PRO A 96 -8.97 -7.32 -15.41
N ASP A 97 -9.15 -8.26 -14.47
CA ASP A 97 -9.76 -9.56 -14.70
C ASP A 97 -10.80 -9.85 -13.61
N LYS A 98 -12.07 -9.98 -14.01
CA LYS A 98 -13.18 -10.26 -13.08
C LYS A 98 -13.11 -11.65 -12.45
N SER A 99 -12.41 -12.60 -13.07
CA SER A 99 -12.21 -13.95 -12.51
C SER A 99 -11.15 -13.96 -11.40
N ASP A 100 -10.28 -12.95 -11.34
CA ASP A 100 -9.28 -12.73 -10.28
C ASP A 100 -9.46 -11.32 -9.67
N ALA A 101 -10.69 -11.03 -9.23
CA ALA A 101 -11.14 -9.68 -8.87
C ALA A 101 -10.35 -9.02 -7.72
N ALA A 102 -9.62 -9.81 -6.93
CA ALA A 102 -8.76 -9.30 -5.85
C ALA A 102 -7.42 -8.73 -6.35
N ARG A 103 -7.07 -8.87 -7.64
CA ARG A 103 -5.89 -8.25 -8.25
C ARG A 103 -6.25 -6.96 -8.96
N LEU A 104 -6.45 -5.90 -8.19
CA LEU A 104 -6.72 -4.58 -8.73
C LEU A 104 -5.43 -3.90 -9.22
N LYS A 105 -5.63 -2.89 -10.04
CA LYS A 105 -4.60 -1.94 -10.47
C LYS A 105 -5.02 -0.55 -10.03
N LEU A 106 -4.11 0.24 -9.43
CA LEU A 106 -4.41 1.62 -9.00
C LEU A 106 -3.37 2.66 -9.44
N ARG A 107 -3.75 3.94 -9.45
CA ARG A 107 -2.83 5.09 -9.58
C ARG A 107 -3.38 6.32 -8.87
N PHE A 108 -2.50 7.22 -8.42
CA PHE A 108 -2.87 8.51 -7.81
C PHE A 108 -2.53 9.73 -8.68
N ALA A 109 -1.71 9.56 -9.71
CA ALA A 109 -1.44 10.61 -10.70
C ALA A 109 -1.83 10.10 -12.08
N SER A 110 -2.56 10.90 -12.86
CA SER A 110 -3.09 10.51 -14.17
C SER A 110 -2.01 10.12 -15.18
N ALA A 111 -0.81 10.69 -15.07
CA ALA A 111 0.36 10.36 -15.89
C ALA A 111 1.19 9.18 -15.35
N ALA A 112 0.93 8.72 -14.12
CA ALA A 112 1.64 7.58 -13.55
C ALA A 112 1.07 6.26 -14.09
N PRO A 113 1.92 5.23 -14.27
CA PRO A 113 1.43 3.89 -14.57
C PRO A 113 0.60 3.35 -13.40
N TYR A 114 -0.33 2.44 -13.71
CA TYR A 114 -1.03 1.72 -12.65
C TYR A 114 -0.10 0.73 -11.96
N GLY A 115 -0.05 0.80 -10.63
CA GLY A 115 0.60 -0.16 -9.76
C GLY A 115 -0.33 -1.28 -9.32
N ASP A 116 0.24 -2.36 -8.81
CA ASP A 116 -0.50 -3.48 -8.24
C ASP A 116 -1.17 -3.10 -6.91
N TYR A 117 -2.42 -3.54 -6.72
CA TYR A 117 -3.13 -3.50 -5.46
C TYR A 117 -3.85 -4.84 -5.29
N TRP A 118 -3.22 -5.75 -4.56
CA TRP A 118 -3.72 -7.11 -4.40
C TRP A 118 -4.29 -7.29 -3.00
N VAL A 119 -5.59 -7.62 -2.91
CA VAL A 119 -6.22 -7.97 -1.64
C VAL A 119 -5.90 -9.42 -1.31
N LEU A 120 -5.00 -9.64 -0.36
CA LEU A 120 -4.53 -10.98 0.02
C LEU A 120 -5.53 -11.69 0.93
N ASP A 121 -6.13 -10.96 1.87
CA ASP A 121 -7.20 -11.46 2.73
C ASP A 121 -8.07 -10.30 3.20
N THR A 122 -9.37 -10.56 3.37
CA THR A 122 -10.31 -9.62 3.96
C THR A 122 -11.57 -10.39 4.36
N ASP A 123 -12.19 -9.93 5.45
CA ASP A 123 -13.54 -10.33 5.83
C ASP A 123 -14.59 -9.25 5.50
N TYR A 124 -14.18 -8.19 4.78
CA TYR A 124 -14.96 -7.01 4.37
C TYR A 124 -15.44 -6.11 5.52
N GLU A 125 -15.67 -6.67 6.70
CA GLU A 125 -16.33 -6.03 7.84
C GLU A 125 -15.37 -5.58 8.92
N SER A 126 -14.17 -6.15 9.02
CA SER A 126 -13.24 -5.80 10.10
C SER A 126 -11.83 -5.51 9.62
N TYR A 127 -11.27 -6.27 8.67
CA TYR A 127 -9.89 -6.07 8.19
C TYR A 127 -9.72 -6.32 6.69
N THR A 128 -8.63 -5.79 6.16
CA THR A 128 -8.08 -6.17 4.85
C THR A 128 -6.56 -6.13 4.89
N LEU A 129 -5.93 -7.10 4.25
CA LEU A 129 -4.49 -7.19 4.01
C LEU A 129 -4.24 -6.99 2.52
N ILE A 130 -3.46 -5.97 2.20
CA ILE A 130 -3.13 -5.56 0.85
C ILE A 130 -1.64 -5.71 0.62
N PHE A 131 -1.27 -6.15 -0.57
CA PHE A 131 0.11 -6.21 -1.03
C PHE A 131 0.26 -5.62 -2.43
N SER A 132 1.39 -4.97 -2.66
CA SER A 132 1.82 -4.45 -3.94
C SER A 132 3.29 -4.79 -4.12
N CYS A 133 3.67 -5.24 -5.30
CA CYS A 133 5.07 -5.51 -5.60
C CYS A 133 5.35 -5.19 -7.06
N THR A 134 6.55 -4.70 -7.33
CA THR A 134 7.01 -4.41 -8.69
C THR A 134 8.43 -4.90 -8.88
N ASP A 135 8.61 -5.81 -9.83
CA ASP A 135 9.92 -6.25 -10.27
C ASP A 135 10.71 -5.09 -10.87
N LEU A 136 11.98 -5.01 -10.52
CA LEU A 136 12.96 -4.07 -11.04
C LEU A 136 14.11 -4.84 -11.68
N LEU A 137 14.83 -4.16 -12.59
CA LEU A 137 16.06 -4.70 -13.18
C LEU A 137 15.88 -6.13 -13.72
N PHE A 138 14.78 -6.37 -14.45
CA PHE A 138 14.42 -7.69 -15.00
C PHE A 138 14.27 -8.81 -13.94
N GLY A 139 13.85 -8.44 -12.72
CA GLY A 139 13.62 -9.37 -11.61
C GLY A 139 14.85 -9.64 -10.75
N ALA A 140 15.90 -8.82 -10.86
CA ALA A 140 17.05 -8.89 -9.95
C ALA A 140 16.74 -8.31 -8.57
N THR A 141 15.83 -7.34 -8.52
CA THR A 141 15.30 -6.73 -7.29
C THR A 141 13.82 -6.42 -7.46
N HIS A 142 13.16 -6.07 -6.38
CA HIS A 142 11.80 -5.52 -6.40
C HIS A 142 11.64 -4.47 -5.30
N PHE A 143 10.60 -3.65 -5.43
CA PHE A 143 10.07 -2.91 -4.29
C PHE A 143 8.68 -3.43 -3.94
N GLU A 144 8.34 -3.34 -2.66
CA GLU A 144 7.09 -3.85 -2.11
C GLU A 144 6.42 -2.83 -1.20
N PHE A 145 5.09 -2.90 -1.17
CA PHE A 145 4.26 -2.25 -0.19
C PHE A 145 3.26 -3.25 0.39
N ALA A 146 2.92 -3.05 1.64
CA ALA A 146 1.82 -3.76 2.27
C ALA A 146 1.06 -2.81 3.18
N TRP A 147 -0.25 -3.03 3.28
CA TRP A 147 -1.11 -2.33 4.23
C TRP A 147 -2.02 -3.34 4.91
N ILE A 148 -2.22 -3.16 6.20
CA ILE A 148 -3.34 -3.73 6.95
C ILE A 148 -4.25 -2.58 7.28
N LEU A 149 -5.45 -2.61 6.71
CA LEU A 149 -6.50 -1.64 7.03
C LEU A 149 -7.61 -2.33 7.83
N ALA A 150 -8.39 -1.53 8.54
CA ALA A 150 -9.53 -2.01 9.32
C ALA A 150 -10.71 -1.05 9.24
N ARG A 151 -11.92 -1.57 9.47
CA ARG A 151 -13.13 -0.72 9.58
C ARG A 151 -13.12 0.12 10.86
N GLU A 152 -12.37 -0.32 11.86
CA GLU A 152 -12.14 0.39 13.11
C GLU A 152 -10.69 0.87 13.22
N LYS A 153 -10.41 1.82 14.12
CA LYS A 153 -9.08 2.39 14.35
C LYS A 153 -8.07 1.41 14.99
N THR A 154 -8.49 0.18 15.26
CA THR A 154 -7.67 -0.90 15.86
C THR A 154 -8.13 -2.27 15.37
N ILE A 155 -7.24 -3.26 15.45
CA ILE A 155 -7.57 -4.69 15.27
C ILE A 155 -7.16 -5.48 16.52
N SER A 156 -7.75 -6.67 16.71
CA SER A 156 -7.33 -7.60 17.77
C SER A 156 -5.95 -8.19 17.47
N ASP A 157 -5.28 -8.67 18.53
CA ASP A 157 -3.99 -9.37 18.38
C ASP A 157 -4.13 -10.67 17.58
N ASP A 158 -5.28 -11.36 17.66
CA ASP A 158 -5.53 -12.57 16.86
C ASP A 158 -5.56 -12.27 15.36
N ILE A 159 -6.26 -11.21 14.94
CA ILE A 159 -6.28 -10.77 13.54
C ILE A 159 -4.88 -10.35 13.12
N LYS A 160 -4.20 -9.53 13.93
CA LYS A 160 -2.83 -9.10 13.64
C LYS A 160 -1.90 -10.31 13.42
N ASN A 161 -1.90 -11.27 14.35
CA ASN A 161 -1.04 -12.44 14.31
C ASN A 161 -1.35 -13.32 13.09
N LYS A 162 -2.64 -13.50 12.75
CA LYS A 162 -3.08 -14.19 11.53
C LYS A 162 -2.47 -13.54 10.28
N LEU A 163 -2.65 -12.23 10.13
CA LEU A 163 -2.21 -11.50 8.93
C LEU A 163 -0.69 -11.44 8.80
N PHE A 164 0.02 -11.22 9.90
CA PHE A 164 1.49 -11.26 9.92
C PHE A 164 1.98 -12.67 9.56
N LYS A 165 1.37 -13.71 10.11
CA LYS A 165 1.72 -15.09 9.76
C LYS A 165 1.52 -15.36 8.27
N GLN A 166 0.41 -14.92 7.68
CA GLN A 166 0.16 -15.09 6.24
C GLN A 166 1.26 -14.44 5.38
N MET A 167 1.69 -13.22 5.72
CA MET A 167 2.79 -12.53 5.02
C MET A 167 4.11 -13.29 5.16
N ALA A 168 4.42 -13.81 6.36
CA ALA A 168 5.61 -14.61 6.60
C ALA A 168 5.58 -15.94 5.82
N ASP A 169 4.41 -16.57 5.67
CA ASP A 169 4.24 -17.79 4.88
C ASP A 169 4.54 -17.54 3.38
N PHE A 170 4.23 -16.34 2.87
CA PHE A 170 4.63 -15.85 1.54
C PHE A 170 6.11 -15.39 1.45
N LYS A 171 6.89 -15.57 2.52
CA LYS A 171 8.29 -15.13 2.61
C LYS A 171 8.48 -13.61 2.54
N ILE A 172 7.45 -12.85 2.88
CA ILE A 172 7.52 -11.40 3.01
C ILE A 172 7.93 -11.05 4.44
N ASN A 173 8.92 -10.16 4.60
CA ASN A 173 9.48 -9.81 5.90
C ASN A 173 8.50 -8.92 6.70
N THR A 174 7.84 -9.50 7.70
CA THR A 174 6.89 -8.79 8.57
C THR A 174 7.54 -7.73 9.46
N GLY A 175 8.87 -7.76 9.64
CA GLY A 175 9.61 -6.72 10.36
C GLY A 175 9.55 -5.35 9.66
N ASN A 176 9.12 -5.30 8.40
CA ASN A 176 8.91 -4.07 7.65
C ASN A 176 7.58 -3.37 7.99
N PHE A 177 6.66 -4.04 8.70
CA PHE A 177 5.42 -3.40 9.15
C PHE A 177 5.69 -2.37 10.24
N MET A 178 5.21 -1.16 9.99
CA MET A 178 5.13 -0.05 10.92
C MET A 178 3.69 0.12 11.37
N LYS A 179 3.47 0.35 12.67
CA LYS A 179 2.13 0.66 13.20
C LYS A 179 1.78 2.11 12.87
N SER A 180 0.63 2.32 12.26
CA SER A 180 0.11 3.65 11.95
C SER A 180 -0.51 4.29 13.20
N ASN A 181 -0.38 5.61 13.32
CA ASN A 181 -0.88 6.35 14.48
C ASN A 181 -2.34 6.77 14.27
N GLN A 182 -3.27 5.98 14.82
CA GLN A 182 -4.71 6.25 14.81
C GLN A 182 -5.23 6.91 16.12
N THR A 183 -4.32 7.32 17.02
CA THR A 183 -4.65 7.88 18.33
C THR A 183 -4.08 9.29 18.55
N SER A 184 -3.58 9.94 17.49
CA SER A 184 -3.12 11.32 17.56
C SER A 184 -4.25 12.26 17.96
N LYS A 185 -3.92 13.41 18.55
CA LYS A 185 -4.89 14.48 18.85
C LYS A 185 -5.62 15.01 17.61
N TYR A 186 -5.05 14.79 16.42
CA TYR A 186 -5.66 15.18 15.15
C TYR A 186 -6.65 14.14 14.62
N CYS A 187 -6.71 12.94 15.21
CA CYS A 187 -7.62 11.90 14.77
C CYS A 187 -9.04 12.25 15.23
N THR A 188 -9.76 12.99 14.41
CA THR A 188 -11.19 13.26 14.62
C THR A 188 -11.99 11.97 14.46
N ASN A 189 -13.17 11.93 15.08
CA ASN A 189 -14.15 10.86 14.87
C ASN A 189 -14.91 11.09 13.58
#